data_AF-A0A3D1XZ25-F1
#
_entry.id   AF-A0A3D1XZ25-F1
#
_cell.length_a   1.000
_cell.length_b   1.000
_cell.length_c   1.000
_cell.angle_alpha   90.00
_cell.angle_beta   90.00
_cell.angle_gamma   90.00
#
_symmetry.space_group_name_H-M   'P 1'
#
loop_
_entity.id
_entity.type
_entity.pdbx_description
1 polymer ?
#
loop_
_entity_poly.entity_id
_entity_poly.type
_entity_poly.pdbx_seq_one_letter_code
_entity_poly.pdbx_strand_id
1 'polypeptide(L)' 'MGYVKGLICKECKKEYAKEPIHVCEYCFGPLEINYDYEGIKKVVSKKSIESGPPSMWRYQALLPIDEDPKV' A
#
# COMPACT_ATOMS: atom_id res chain seq x y z
N MET A 1 -6.23 1.43 -9.14
CA MET A 1 -4.91 2.10 -9.04
C MET A 1 -4.55 2.32 -7.58
N GLY A 2 -3.74 1.43 -7.00
CA GLY A 2 -3.25 1.58 -5.63
C GLY A 2 -2.12 2.62 -5.55
N TYR A 3 -1.97 3.25 -4.38
CA TYR A 3 -0.89 4.22 -4.11
C TYR A 3 0.35 3.55 -3.50
N VAL A 4 0.64 2.31 -3.92
CA VAL A 4 1.78 1.53 -3.43
C VAL A 4 2.89 1.57 -4.48
N LYS A 5 4.04 2.13 -4.10
CA LYS A 5 5.24 2.19 -4.96
C LYS A 5 5.96 0.86 -5.03
N GLY A 6 5.90 0.08 -3.94
CA GLY A 6 6.61 -1.18 -3.81
C GLY A 6 6.77 -1.56 -2.34
N LEU A 7 7.85 -2.24 -2.00
CA LEU A 7 8.21 -2.55 -0.63
C LEU A 7 9.50 -1.83 -0.24
N ILE A 8 9.71 -1.63 1.05
CA ILE A 8 10.93 -1.08 1.61
C ILE A 8 11.36 -1.89 2.83
N CYS A 9 12.63 -2.24 2.91
CA CYS A 9 13.16 -2.89 4.10
C CYS A 9 13.17 -1.92 5.28
N LYS A 10 12.61 -2.35 6.41
CA LYS A 10 12.56 -1.55 7.63
C LYS A 10 13.96 -1.17 8.13
N GLU A 11 14.91 -2.11 8.02
CA GLU A 11 16.27 -1.97 8.57
C GLU A 11 17.20 -1.24 7.60
N CYS A 12 17.41 -1.80 6.40
CA CYS A 12 18.41 -1.28 5.46
C CYS A 12 17.86 -0.29 4.42
N LYS A 13 16.55 0.00 4.44
CA LYS A 13 15.86 0.93 3.52
C LYS A 13 15.94 0.59 2.04
N LYS A 14 16.38 -0.62 1.68
CA LYS A 14 16.37 -1.09 0.29
C LYS A 14 14.94 -1.21 -0.22
N GLU A 15 14.72 -0.71 -1.43
CA GLU A 15 13.45 -0.78 -2.14
C GLU A 15 13.33 -2.06 -2.97
N TYR A 16 12.11 -2.57 -3.05
CA TYR A 16 11.76 -3.76 -3.81
C TYR A 16 10.47 -3.52 -4.60
N ALA A 17 10.27 -4.31 -5.65
CA ALA A 17 9.02 -4.32 -6.38
C ALA A 17 7.86 -4.82 -5.48
N LYS A 18 6.63 -4.53 -5.93
CA LYS A 18 5.39 -4.94 -5.27
C LYS A 18 5.15 -6.43 -5.50
N GLU A 19 5.79 -7.27 -4.68
CA GLU A 19 5.79 -8.72 -4.80
C GLU A 19 5.35 -9.38 -3.48
N PRO A 20 4.89 -10.65 -3.50
CA PRO A 20 4.49 -11.37 -2.30
C PRO A 20 5.70 -11.87 -1.48
N ILE A 21 6.61 -10.95 -1.14
CA ILE A 21 7.81 -11.18 -0.34
C ILE A 21 7.73 -10.39 0.97
N HIS A 22 8.34 -10.92 2.03
CA HIS A 22 8.28 -10.30 3.37
C HIS A 22 9.65 -10.18 4.04
N VAL A 23 10.71 -10.73 3.44
CA VAL A 23 12.08 -10.75 3.99
C VAL A 23 13.04 -10.10 3.01
N CYS A 24 13.88 -9.20 3.51
CA CYS A 24 14.99 -8.62 2.78
C CYS A 24 16.11 -9.66 2.57
N GLU A 25 16.53 -9.89 1.33
CA GLU A 25 17.58 -10.86 0.98
C GLU A 25 18.98 -10.48 1.51
N TYR A 26 19.19 -9.20 1.89
CA TYR A 26 20.50 -8.69 2.30
C TYR A 26 20.71 -8.67 3.81
N CYS A 27 19.66 -8.33 4.57
CA CYS A 27 19.76 -8.16 6.02
C CYS A 27 18.76 -9.02 6.80
N PHE A 28 17.97 -9.84 6.11
CA PHE A 28 16.92 -10.69 6.71
C PHE A 28 15.90 -9.94 7.56
N GLY A 29 15.82 -8.61 7.38
CA GLY A 29 14.85 -7.75 8.05
C GLY A 29 13.48 -7.79 7.36
N PRO A 30 12.41 -7.36 8.05
CA PRO A 30 11.08 -7.33 7.50
C PRO A 30 10.95 -6.27 6.38
N LEU A 31 10.17 -6.61 5.35
CA LEU A 31 9.74 -5.66 4.32
C LEU A 31 8.39 -5.03 4.72
N GLU A 32 8.30 -3.72 4.54
CA GLU A 32 7.07 -2.93 4.76
C GLU A 32 6.61 -2.31 3.44
N ILE A 33 5.35 -1.89 3.36
CA ILE A 33 4.80 -1.25 2.15
C ILE A 33 5.38 0.16 1.99
N ASN A 34 5.89 0.47 0.81
CA ASN A 34 6.30 1.82 0.43
C ASN A 34 5.13 2.55 -0.26
N TYR A 35 4.50 3.49 0.44
CA TYR A 35 3.34 4.24 -0.05
C TYR A 35 3.71 5.56 -0.74
N ASP A 36 2.89 5.96 -1.71
CA ASP A 36 2.86 7.33 -2.22
C ASP A 36 1.98 8.25 -1.36
N TYR A 37 2.52 8.73 -0.23
CA TYR A 37 1.76 9.59 0.67
C TYR A 37 1.29 10.91 0.04
N GLU A 38 2.05 11.46 -0.91
CA GLU A 38 1.67 12.66 -1.67
C GLU A 38 0.40 12.43 -2.50
N GLY A 39 0.27 11.27 -3.14
CA GLY A 39 -0.94 10.86 -3.85
C GLY A 39 -2.10 10.54 -2.90
N ILE A 40 -1.84 9.78 -1.85
CA ILE A 40 -2.86 9.37 -0.85
C ILE A 40 -3.53 10.59 -0.21
N LYS A 41 -2.75 11.60 0.18
CA LYS A 41 -3.25 12.81 0.84
C LYS A 41 -4.28 13.56 0.00
N LYS A 42 -4.24 13.42 -1.33
CA LYS A 42 -5.16 14.10 -2.25
C LYS A 42 -6.53 13.41 -2.35
N VAL A 43 -6.62 12.13 -2.00
CA VAL A 43 -7.84 11.31 -2.21
C VAL A 43 -8.41 10.71 -0.93
N VAL A 44 -7.57 10.45 0.08
CA VAL A 44 -8.00 9.88 1.36
C VAL A 44 -8.33 10.99 2.34
N SER A 45 -9.58 11.01 2.77
CA SER A 45 -10.10 11.85 3.83
C SER A 45 -11.10 11.04 4.64
N LYS A 46 -11.42 11.50 5.86
CA LYS A 46 -12.48 10.88 6.65
C LYS A 46 -13.80 10.78 5.86
N LYS A 47 -14.16 11.85 5.15
CA LYS A 47 -15.37 11.91 4.33
C LYS A 47 -15.36 10.92 3.17
N SER A 48 -14.23 10.75 2.46
CA SER A 48 -14.15 9.79 1.36
C SER A 48 -14.25 8.34 1.86
N ILE A 49 -13.65 8.03 3.02
CA ILE A 49 -13.78 6.71 3.66
C ILE A 49 -15.23 6.45 4.10
N GLU A 50 -15.89 7.42 4.72
CA GLU A 50 -17.28 7.29 5.17
C GLU A 50 -18.28 7.17 4.02
N SER A 51 -17.99 7.78 2.86
CA SER A 51 -18.81 7.64 1.65
C SER A 51 -18.64 6.31 0.92
N GLY A 52 -17.63 5.51 1.30
CA GLY A 52 -17.36 4.22 0.68
C GLY A 52 -18.34 3.12 1.12
N PRO A 53 -18.29 1.94 0.48
CA PRO A 53 -19.12 0.81 0.87
C PRO A 53 -18.80 0.34 2.31
N PRO A 54 -19.75 -0.31 3.01
CA PRO A 54 -19.54 -0.85 4.37
C PRO A 54 -18.70 -2.14 4.35
N SER A 55 -17.52 -2.10 3.73
CA SER A 55 -16.56 -3.18 3.60
C SER A 55 -15.13 -2.63 3.65
N MET A 56 -14.12 -3.49 3.52
CA MET A 56 -12.71 -3.07 3.42
C MET A 56 -12.43 -2.21 2.17
N TRP A 57 -13.29 -2.28 1.15
CA TRP A 57 -13.12 -1.55 -0.09
C TRP A 57 -13.22 -0.02 0.06
N ARG A 58 -13.76 0.48 1.19
CA ARG A 58 -13.68 1.92 1.51
C ARG A 58 -12.23 2.44 1.67
N TYR A 59 -11.28 1.55 1.88
CA TYR A 59 -9.85 1.87 1.97
C TYR A 59 -9.07 1.52 0.70
N GLN A 60 -9.72 1.34 -0.45
CA GLN A 60 -9.08 0.87 -1.69
C GLN A 60 -7.79 1.62 -2.04
N ALA A 61 -7.74 2.94 -1.84
CA ALA A 61 -6.54 3.75 -2.09
C ALA A 61 -5.32 3.34 -1.23
N LEU A 62 -5.54 2.75 -0.05
CA LEU A 62 -4.49 2.27 0.85
C LEU A 62 -4.13 0.80 0.62
N LEU A 63 -4.87 0.09 -0.22
CA LEU A 63 -4.63 -1.34 -0.44
C LEU A 63 -3.53 -1.54 -1.50
N PRO A 64 -2.67 -2.56 -1.34
CA PRO A 64 -1.64 -2.92 -2.32
C PRO A 64 -2.24 -3.68 -3.50
N ILE A 65 -3.22 -3.10 -4.19
CA ILE A 65 -3.90 -3.69 -5.35
C ILE A 65 -3.94 -2.68 -6.50
N ASP A 66 -3.71 -3.16 -7.71
CA ASP A 66 -3.74 -2.29 -8.90
C ASP A 66 -5.08 -2.38 -9.61
N GLU A 67 -5.73 -3.54 -9.52
CA GLU A 67 -7.05 -3.82 -10.05
C GLU A 67 -8.18 -3.31 -9.15
N ASP A 68 -9.33 -3.04 -9.78
CA ASP A 68 -10.57 -2.77 -9.06
C ASP A 68 -11.13 -4.04 -8.39
N PRO A 69 -11.84 -3.89 -7.27
CA PRO A 69 -12.54 -5.00 -6.63
C PRO A 69 -13.45 -5.72 -7.61
N LYS A 70 -13.21 -7.01 -7.81
CA LYS A 70 -14.12 -7.92 -8.50
C LYS A 70 -15.08 -8.45 -7.45
N VAL A 71 -16.28 -7.86 -7.40
CA VAL A 71 -17.39 -8.27 -6.50
C VAL A 71 -18.19 -9.40 -7.15
#